data_AF-A0A7S2DJH9-F1
#
_entry.id   AF-A0A7S2DJH9-F1
#
_cell.length_a   1.000
_cell.length_b   1.000
_cell.length_c   1.000
_cell.angle_alpha   90.00
_cell.angle_beta   90.00
_cell.angle_gamma   90.00
#
_symmetry.space_group_name_H-M   'P 1'
#
loop_
_entity.id
_entity.type
_entity.pdbx_description
1 polymer ?
#
loop_
_entity_poly.entity_id
_entity_poly.type
_entity_poly.pdbx_seq_one_letter_code
_entity_poly.pdbx_strand_id
1 'polypeptide(L)'
;IWLLFSPGSDDPAEELWTLLSDPGNLATVAYLGIVITAGCTWLQTIGQRSVPASQAVLIYAVDPVWGAFFAWLLCGESLTPRGFVGSGLILAAALLGNAAPDGKKEAHVS
;
A
#
# COMPACT_ATOMS: atom_id res chain seq x y z
N ILE A 1 18.01 -5.63 3.40
CA ILE A 1 18.44 -5.23 2.03
C ILE A 1 19.01 -3.82 2.02
N TRP A 2 18.32 -2.79 2.53
CA TRP A 2 18.82 -1.41 2.53
C TRP A 2 20.13 -1.23 3.32
N LEU A 3 20.24 -1.85 4.50
CA LEU A 3 21.48 -1.83 5.31
C LEU A 3 22.70 -2.45 4.61
N LEU A 4 22.51 -3.36 3.65
CA LEU A 4 23.60 -3.96 2.90
C LEU A 4 24.26 -2.96 1.92
N PHE A 5 23.58 -1.86 1.62
CA PHE A 5 24.00 -0.83 0.66
C PHE A 5 24.06 0.56 1.31
N SER A 6 24.07 0.63 2.64
CA SER A 6 24.11 1.90 3.38
C SER A 6 25.46 2.59 3.15
N PRO A 7 25.49 3.80 2.56
CA PRO A 7 26.76 4.51 2.36
C PRO A 7 27.40 4.83 3.72
N GLY A 8 28.54 4.21 4.02
CA GLY A 8 29.27 4.41 5.29
C GLY A 8 29.13 3.28 6.32
N SER A 9 28.42 2.18 6.01
CA SER A 9 28.41 1.00 6.87
C SER A 9 29.68 0.15 6.63
N ASP A 10 30.62 0.18 7.57
CA ASP A 10 31.82 -0.68 7.51
C ASP A 10 31.49 -2.15 7.84
N ASP A 11 30.46 -2.40 8.65
CA ASP A 11 29.90 -3.72 8.94
C ASP A 11 28.36 -3.70 9.01
N PRO A 12 27.65 -4.05 7.92
CA PRO A 12 26.19 -4.02 7.89
C PRO A 12 25.54 -5.11 8.76
N ALA A 13 26.28 -6.17 9.12
CA ALA A 13 25.75 -7.20 10.02
C ALA A 13 25.70 -6.67 11.45
N GLU A 14 26.74 -5.95 11.89
CA GLU A 14 26.78 -5.34 13.22
C GLU A 14 25.69 -4.27 13.39
N GLU A 15 25.43 -3.44 12.38
CA GLU A 15 24.32 -2.49 12.41
C GLU A 15 22.96 -3.20 12.54
N LEU A 16 22.76 -4.29 11.79
CA LEU A 16 21.56 -5.11 11.88
C LEU A 16 21.39 -5.70 13.28
N TRP A 17 22.45 -6.29 13.82
CA TRP A 17 22.46 -6.85 15.16
C TRP A 17 22.16 -5.78 16.21
N THR A 18 22.75 -4.59 16.08
CA THR A 18 22.51 -3.46 16.99
C THR A 18 21.06 -2.99 16.93
N LEU A 19 20.49 -2.87 15.73
CA LEU A 19 19.10 -2.47 15.53
C LEU A 19 18.12 -3.52 16.07
N LEU A 20 18.41 -4.81 15.92
CA LEU A 20 17.54 -5.89 16.40
C LEU A 20 17.71 -6.20 17.90
N SER A 21 18.87 -5.87 18.47
CA SER A 21 19.14 -6.08 19.90
C SER A 21 18.40 -5.10 20.79
N ASP A 22 18.00 -3.94 20.25
CA ASP A 22 17.12 -3.02 20.97
C ASP A 22 15.69 -3.61 21.06
N PRO A 23 15.16 -3.84 22.28
CA PRO A 23 13.81 -4.40 22.45
C PRO A 23 12.72 -3.54 21.80
N GLY A 24 12.89 -2.22 21.72
CA GLY A 24 11.93 -1.31 21.10
C GLY A 24 11.82 -1.53 19.59
N ASN A 25 12.96 -1.63 18.91
CA ASN A 25 13.01 -1.94 17.48
C ASN A 25 12.51 -3.35 17.17
N LEU A 26 12.86 -4.35 17.99
CA LEU A 26 12.37 -5.71 17.80
C LEU A 26 10.83 -5.76 17.90
N ALA A 27 10.25 -5.07 18.88
CA ALA A 27 8.81 -4.97 19.03
C ALA A 27 8.16 -4.26 17.82
N THR A 28 8.80 -3.22 17.30
CA THR A 28 8.32 -2.47 16.11
C THR A 28 8.32 -3.35 14.86
N VAL A 29 9.41 -4.08 14.61
CA VAL A 29 9.51 -5.01 13.47
C VAL A 29 8.49 -6.15 13.60
N ALA A 30 8.35 -6.72 14.80
CA ALA A 30 7.36 -7.76 15.06
C ALA A 30 5.93 -7.25 14.84
N TYR A 31 5.61 -6.04 15.30
CA TYR A 31 4.31 -5.41 15.09
C TYR A 31 4.01 -5.17 13.60
N LEU A 32 4.97 -4.62 12.84
CA LEU A 32 4.84 -4.41 11.40
C LEU A 32 4.66 -5.73 10.63
N GLY A 33 5.43 -6.77 10.99
CA GLY A 33 5.35 -8.06 10.33
C GLY A 33 4.05 -8.81 10.64
N ILE A 34 3.69 -8.92 11.92
CA ILE A 34 2.57 -9.75 12.36
C ILE A 34 1.25 -9.02 12.19
N VAL A 35 1.13 -7.80 12.71
CA VAL A 35 -0.14 -7.08 12.75
C VAL A 35 -0.39 -6.41 11.42
N ILE A 36 0.54 -5.56 10.97
CA ILE A 36 0.32 -4.75 9.77
C ILE A 36 0.39 -5.60 8.50
N THR A 37 1.36 -6.51 8.38
CA THR A 37 1.52 -7.28 7.14
C THR A 37 0.64 -8.52 7.14
N ALA A 38 0.91 -9.49 8.04
CA ALA A 38 0.19 -10.76 8.04
C ALA A 38 -1.29 -10.58 8.40
N GLY A 39 -1.59 -9.78 9.43
CA GLY A 39 -2.96 -9.46 9.86
C GLY A 39 -3.79 -8.79 8.76
N CYS A 40 -3.30 -7.69 8.18
CA CYS A 40 -4.04 -7.02 7.11
C CYS A 40 -4.18 -7.89 5.86
N THR A 41 -3.15 -8.64 5.46
CA THR A 41 -3.24 -9.55 4.28
C THR A 41 -4.26 -10.66 4.51
N TRP A 42 -4.31 -11.20 5.73
CA TRP A 42 -5.30 -12.19 6.11
C TRP A 42 -6.72 -11.62 6.05
N LEU A 43 -6.94 -10.45 6.65
CA LEU A 43 -8.24 -9.76 6.61
C LEU A 43 -8.64 -9.41 5.18
N GLN A 44 -7.69 -8.96 4.36
CA GLN A 44 -7.88 -8.67 2.95
C GLN A 44 -8.33 -9.93 2.19
N THR A 45 -7.68 -11.06 2.44
CA THR A 45 -8.04 -12.35 1.83
C THR A 45 -9.44 -12.78 2.23
N ILE A 46 -9.85 -12.57 3.49
CA ILE A 46 -11.22 -12.84 3.93
C ILE A 46 -12.22 -11.93 3.20
N GLY A 47 -11.96 -10.62 3.17
CA GLY A 47 -12.84 -9.65 2.52
C GLY A 47 -13.01 -9.93 1.03
N GLN A 48 -11.92 -10.23 0.32
CA GLN A 48 -11.95 -10.57 -1.11
C GLN A 48 -12.76 -11.84 -1.41
N ARG A 49 -12.86 -12.80 -0.48
CA ARG A 49 -13.68 -14.01 -0.70
C ARG A 49 -15.17 -13.73 -0.77
N SER A 50 -15.64 -12.64 -0.15
CA SER A 50 -17.06 -12.29 -0.07
C SER A 50 -17.48 -11.24 -1.10
N VAL A 51 -16.55 -10.71 -1.89
CA VAL A 51 -16.79 -9.56 -2.78
C VAL A 51 -16.32 -9.91 -4.21
N PRO A 52 -17.14 -9.70 -5.25
CA PRO A 52 -16.72 -9.88 -6.64
C PRO A 52 -15.46 -9.09 -7.00
N ALA A 53 -14.61 -9.65 -7.87
CA ALA A 53 -13.32 -9.06 -8.23
C ALA A 53 -13.42 -7.60 -8.72
N SER A 54 -14.44 -7.26 -9.50
CA SER A 54 -14.68 -5.89 -9.98
C SER A 54 -14.94 -4.90 -8.84
N GLN A 55 -15.65 -5.32 -7.79
CA GLN A 55 -15.90 -4.49 -6.61
C GLN A 55 -14.66 -4.38 -5.72
N ALA A 56 -13.87 -5.46 -5.58
CA ALA A 56 -12.62 -5.42 -4.83
C ALA A 56 -11.60 -4.44 -5.43
N VAL A 57 -11.49 -4.39 -6.77
CA VAL A 57 -10.62 -3.43 -7.48
C VAL A 57 -11.05 -1.98 -7.20
N LEU A 58 -12.36 -1.70 -7.20
CA LEU A 58 -12.85 -0.37 -6.85
C LEU A 58 -12.51 0.02 -5.41
N ILE A 59 -12.56 -0.93 -4.47
CA ILE A 59 -12.15 -0.69 -3.07
C ILE A 59 -10.65 -0.34 -3.01
N TYR A 60 -9.80 -1.04 -3.75
CA TYR A 60 -8.36 -0.72 -3.82
C TYR A 60 -8.07 0.62 -4.48
N ALA A 61 -8.87 1.04 -5.46
CA ALA A 61 -8.71 2.34 -6.08
C ALA A 61 -8.95 3.51 -5.09
N VAL A 62 -9.63 3.27 -3.97
CA VAL A 62 -9.89 4.27 -2.92
C VAL A 62 -8.80 4.29 -1.84
N ASP A 63 -7.89 3.31 -1.79
CA ASP A 63 -6.76 3.28 -0.86
C ASP A 63 -5.96 4.60 -0.77
N PRO A 64 -5.57 5.27 -1.89
CA PRO A 64 -4.89 6.57 -1.82
C PRO A 64 -5.74 7.69 -1.20
N VAL A 65 -7.07 7.60 -1.28
CA VAL A 65 -7.99 8.56 -0.65
C VAL A 65 -7.95 8.40 0.87
N TRP A 66 -7.95 7.16 1.36
CA TRP A 66 -7.78 6.89 2.79
C TRP A 66 -6.40 7.34 3.27
N GLY A 67 -5.35 7.07 2.49
CA GLY A 67 -4.00 7.56 2.79
C GLY A 67 -3.95 9.09 2.93
N ALA A 68 -4.54 9.82 1.99
CA ALA A 68 -4.62 11.29 2.06
C ALA A 68 -5.46 11.79 3.24
N PHE A 69 -6.58 11.13 3.54
CA PHE A 69 -7.44 11.46 4.67
C PHE A 69 -6.71 11.28 6.01
N PHE A 70 -6.03 10.15 6.21
CA PHE A 70 -5.27 9.89 7.43
C PHE A 70 -4.02 10.76 7.53
N ALA A 71 -3.34 11.09 6.44
CA ALA A 71 -2.24 12.05 6.46
C ALA A 71 -2.71 13.45 6.91
N TRP A 72 -3.83 13.93 6.38
CA TRP A 72 -4.44 15.18 6.82
C TRP A 72 -4.86 15.12 8.30
N LEU A 73 -5.47 14.02 8.74
CA LEU A 73 -5.99 13.87 10.10
C LEU A 73 -4.89 13.66 11.17
N LEU A 74 -3.92 12.80 10.89
CA LEU A 74 -2.89 12.37 11.87
C LEU A 74 -1.61 13.20 11.77
N CYS A 75 -1.17 13.56 10.56
CA CYS A 75 0.03 14.37 10.37
C CYS A 75 -0.27 15.88 10.30
N GLY A 76 -1.54 16.27 10.18
CA GLY A 76 -1.95 17.68 10.05
C GLY A 76 -1.52 18.32 8.72
N GLU A 77 -1.08 17.52 7.75
CA GLU A 77 -0.62 18.02 6.46
C GLU A 77 -1.81 18.54 5.64
N SER A 78 -1.75 19.82 5.28
CA SER A 78 -2.72 20.41 4.37
C SER A 78 -2.30 20.17 2.92
N LEU A 79 -3.25 19.75 2.09
CA LEU A 79 -3.03 19.59 0.65
C LEU A 79 -2.55 20.92 0.04
N THR A 80 -1.29 20.96 -0.35
CA THR A 80 -0.75 22.09 -1.10
C THR A 80 -1.37 22.14 -2.50
N PRO A 81 -1.32 23.29 -3.19
CA PRO A 81 -1.80 23.39 -4.58
C PRO A 81 -1.20 22.34 -5.51
N ARG A 82 0.06 21.94 -5.27
CA ARG A 82 0.72 20.83 -5.99
C ARG A 82 0.12 19.47 -5.66
N GLY A 83 -0.26 19.25 -4.40
CA GLY A 83 -0.98 18.04 -3.96
C GLY A 83 -2.33 17.88 -4.65
N PHE A 84 -3.07 18.97 -4.87
CA PHE A 84 -4.32 18.95 -5.64
C PHE A 84 -4.13 18.60 -7.12
N VAL A 85 -3.07 19.10 -7.76
CA VAL A 85 -2.76 18.74 -9.15
C VAL A 85 -2.38 17.26 -9.25
N GLY A 86 -1.55 16.76 -8.31
CA GLY A 86 -1.15 15.36 -8.25
C GLY A 86 -2.34 14.42 -8.01
N SER A 87 -3.21 14.72 -7.05
CA SER A 87 -4.41 13.91 -6.77
C SER A 87 -5.39 13.92 -7.93
N GLY A 88 -5.56 15.06 -8.61
CA GLY A 88 -6.37 15.17 -9.83
C GLY A 88 -5.86 14.27 -10.97
N LEU A 89 -4.55 14.21 -11.18
CA LEU A 89 -3.94 13.32 -12.18
C LEU A 89 -4.14 11.83 -11.85
N ILE A 90 -3.98 11.44 -10.58
CA ILE A 90 -4.19 10.06 -10.13
C ILE A 90 -5.67 9.66 -10.32
N LEU A 91 -6.60 10.53 -9.94
CA LEU A 91 -8.05 10.32 -10.15
C LEU A 91 -8.38 10.17 -11.63
N ALA A 92 -7.86 11.05 -12.49
CA ALA A 92 -8.07 10.97 -13.94
C ALA A 92 -7.54 9.65 -14.52
N ALA A 93 -6.34 9.23 -14.10
CA ALA A 93 -5.76 7.95 -14.53
C ALA A 93 -6.60 6.74 -14.06
N ALA A 94 -7.08 6.74 -12.81
CA ALA A 94 -7.91 5.66 -12.28
C ALA A 94 -9.25 5.55 -13.01
N LEU A 95 -9.90 6.69 -13.29
CA LEU A 95 -11.17 6.73 -14.03
C LEU A 95 -11.01 6.28 -15.48
N LEU A 96 -9.96 6.75 -16.18
CA LEU A 96 -9.67 6.33 -17.55
C LEU A 96 -9.28 4.85 -17.63
N GLY A 97 -8.50 4.35 -16.67
CA GLY A 97 -8.09 2.96 -16.60
C GLY A 97 -9.24 1.99 -16.33
N ASN A 98 -10.21 2.40 -15.50
CA ASN A 98 -11.41 1.60 -15.22
C ASN A 98 -12.52 1.75 -16.28
N ALA A 99 -12.41 2.73 -17.19
CA ALA A 99 -13.35 2.95 -18.29
C ALA A 99 -13.03 2.13 -19.55
N ALA A 100 -11.93 1.38 -19.58
CA ALA A 100 -11.63 0.47 -20.68
C ALA A 100 -12.68 -0.67 -20.69
N PRO A 101 -13.53 -0.78 -21.73
CA PRO A 101 -14.55 -1.81 -21.78
C PRO A 101 -13.89 -3.18 -21.90
N ASP A 102 -14.38 -4.15 -21.13
CA ASP A 102 -14.13 -5.56 -21.39
C ASP A 102 -14.50 -5.83 -22.85
N GLY A 103 -13.49 -6.07 -23.67
CA GLY A 103 -13.67 -6.58 -25.02
C GLY A 103 -14.28 -7.97 -24.89
N LYS A 104 -15.62 -8.05 -24.92
CA LYS A 104 -16.37 -9.29 -25.10
C LYS A 104 -15.71 -10.10 -26.22
N LYS A 105 -14.95 -11.13 -25.85
CA LYS A 105 -14.71 -12.25 -26.76
C LYS A 105 -15.79 -13.27 -26.49
N GLU A 106 -16.93 -13.03 -27.13
CA GLU A 106 -17.85 -14.10 -27.46
C GLU A 106 -17.10 -15.06 -28.40
N ALA A 107 -16.61 -16.17 -27.85
CA ALA A 107 -16.20 -17.32 -28.64
C ALA A 107 -17.15 -18.47 -28.29
N HIS A 108 -18.31 -18.39 -28.94
CA HIS A 108 -18.97 -19.51 -29.59
C HIS A 108 -18.17 -20.83 -29.51
N VAL A 109 -18.58 -21.76 -28.65
CA VAL A 109 -18.41 -23.19 -28.90
C VAL A 109 -19.73 -23.86 -28.55
N SER A 110 -20.44 -24.23 -29.61
CA SER A 110 -21.62 -25.10 -29.61
C SER A 110 -21.27 -26.50 -29.15
#